data_AF-A0A662JUV7-F1
#
_entry.id   AF-A0A662JUV7-F1
#
_cell.length_a   1.000
_cell.length_b   1.000
_cell.length_c   1.000
_cell.angle_alpha   90.00
_cell.angle_beta   90.00
_cell.angle_gamma   90.00
#
_symmetry.space_group_name_H-M   'P 1'
#
loop_
_entity.id
_entity.type
_entity.pdbx_description
1 polymer ?
#
loop_
_entity_poly.entity_id
_entity_poly.type
_entity_poly.pdbx_seq_one_letter_code
_entity_poly.pdbx_strand_id
1 'polypeptide(L)'
;MSGSLNPLGGRMQDDSSYMYDCISTYISWCEKDINNDRKLSQTTGRNNKHMINFAPTKPIEQLNAQSEIKIEEIRTFSKESSRQTVMFTKSSYNIFHPTDFLLTVAPNISRDLISSQNFNEIQNLAKHLKEGVTSFFGFEFHLASSKARSDYLIAVSSQKKEREALLNALDNLPENLSQQKEWQQVRRLTEQWVNPNSILHNNILGLWLEFDTSNEDIGIPVPNIFLQTIPLRIDTPEDVEKCIWVTRVALPVLTGSKVPEQLENKFIDALKKLPKGASVFHVASMLARGAEGMRLIIKRIKPEDIVPYLKSIGWEDSQDNGLTVLLNDVKKFSNCIRLHINIGDYIDPKIGLECFISPDRYHEGEGWNEFFNYLVSKNMCLPHLSSALLAFPGVIQEDQTEEFSLDSYMPSVKIEGNNFSKALVRYISHVKLSYEPGRPLEAKAYTGVRLFGKRQ
;
A
#
# COMPACT_ATOMS: atom_id res chain seq x y z
N MET A 1 40.02 -8.69 -60.21
CA MET A 1 39.20 -7.76 -59.40
C MET A 1 38.42 -8.60 -58.40
N SER A 2 39.00 -8.83 -57.23
CA SER A 2 38.45 -9.65 -56.14
C SER A 2 38.20 -8.71 -54.96
N GLY A 3 36.93 -8.41 -54.68
CA GLY A 3 36.53 -7.59 -53.54
C GLY A 3 36.01 -8.48 -52.42
N SER A 4 36.73 -8.50 -51.30
CA SER A 4 36.36 -9.21 -50.08
C SER A 4 35.29 -8.44 -49.29
N LEU A 5 34.25 -9.13 -48.86
CA LEU A 5 33.27 -8.64 -47.90
C LEU A 5 33.79 -8.92 -46.47
N ASN A 6 34.01 -7.85 -45.70
CA ASN A 6 34.24 -7.92 -44.26
C ASN A 6 32.88 -8.06 -43.53
N PRO A 7 32.72 -9.00 -42.58
CA PRO A 7 31.60 -8.96 -41.66
C PRO A 7 31.93 -8.00 -40.49
N LEU A 8 31.12 -6.95 -40.34
CA LEU A 8 31.12 -6.09 -39.17
C LEU A 8 30.55 -6.89 -37.97
N GLY A 9 31.46 -7.47 -37.19
CA GLY A 9 31.17 -8.01 -35.86
C GLY A 9 30.92 -6.88 -34.86
N GLY A 10 29.66 -6.45 -34.75
CA GLY A 10 29.19 -5.63 -33.64
C GLY A 10 28.90 -6.53 -32.43
N ARG A 11 29.77 -6.50 -31.43
CA ARG A 11 29.48 -7.05 -30.10
C ARG A 11 28.27 -6.30 -29.53
N MET A 12 27.14 -6.99 -29.37
CA MET A 12 26.12 -6.57 -28.40
C MET A 12 26.78 -6.68 -27.01
N GLN A 13 27.09 -5.54 -26.42
CA GLN A 13 27.40 -5.47 -25.00
C GLN A 13 26.08 -5.72 -24.25
N ASP A 14 26.09 -6.73 -23.40
CA ASP A 14 25.06 -7.03 -22.42
C ASP A 14 24.86 -5.82 -21.50
N ASP A 15 23.78 -5.08 -21.74
CA ASP A 15 23.31 -3.98 -20.88
C ASP A 15 22.39 -4.52 -19.76
N SER A 16 22.78 -5.63 -19.14
CA SER A 16 22.05 -6.27 -18.04
C SER A 16 22.37 -5.69 -16.65
N SER A 17 23.19 -4.63 -16.57
CA SER A 17 23.63 -4.01 -15.31
C SER A 17 22.75 -2.85 -14.80
N TYR A 18 21.76 -2.39 -15.58
CA TYR A 18 20.83 -1.31 -15.18
C TYR A 18 19.51 -1.78 -14.55
N MET A 19 19.27 -3.10 -14.46
CA MET A 19 17.97 -3.66 -14.05
C MET A 19 17.94 -4.19 -12.60
N TYR A 20 19.06 -4.12 -11.87
CA TYR A 20 19.21 -4.76 -10.56
C TYR A 20 18.83 -3.91 -9.33
N ASP A 21 18.36 -2.67 -9.51
CA ASP A 21 18.23 -1.71 -8.39
C ASP A 21 16.82 -1.14 -8.12
N CYS A 22 15.75 -1.73 -8.68
CA CYS A 22 14.41 -1.11 -8.65
C CYS A 22 13.42 -1.58 -7.57
N ILE A 23 13.77 -2.54 -6.69
CA ILE A 23 12.84 -3.02 -5.63
C ILE A 23 13.45 -2.95 -4.21
N SER A 24 14.76 -2.69 -4.06
CA SER A 24 15.37 -2.32 -2.76
C SER A 24 15.20 -0.83 -2.40
N THR A 25 14.83 -0.03 -3.39
CA THR A 25 14.65 1.42 -3.39
C THR A 25 13.43 1.90 -2.61
N TYR A 26 12.51 1.01 -2.24
CA TYR A 26 11.24 1.40 -1.63
C TYR A 26 11.34 1.69 -0.12
N ILE A 27 12.41 1.25 0.54
CA ILE A 27 12.72 1.53 1.95
C ILE A 27 14.04 2.31 2.09
N SER A 28 15.04 2.03 1.24
CA SER A 28 16.35 2.70 1.28
C SER A 28 16.34 4.17 0.81
N TRP A 29 15.41 4.58 -0.07
CA TRP A 29 15.39 5.98 -0.55
C TRP A 29 14.72 6.96 0.40
N CYS A 30 13.72 6.54 1.18
CA CYS A 30 13.21 7.39 2.27
C CYS A 30 14.34 7.69 3.28
N GLU A 31 15.27 6.76 3.52
CA GLU A 31 16.41 6.98 4.41
C GLU A 31 17.54 7.85 3.80
N LYS A 32 17.72 7.85 2.47
CA LYS A 32 18.72 8.71 1.79
C LYS A 32 18.28 10.17 1.63
N ASP A 33 17.01 10.44 1.37
CA ASP A 33 16.50 11.82 1.22
C ASP A 33 16.41 12.55 2.58
N ILE A 34 16.05 11.84 3.67
CA ILE A 34 16.04 12.40 5.03
C ILE A 34 17.45 12.84 5.50
N ASN A 35 18.50 12.12 5.10
CA ASN A 35 19.87 12.47 5.46
C ASN A 35 20.43 13.66 4.66
N ASN A 36 19.90 13.91 3.46
CA ASN A 36 20.24 15.10 2.67
C ASN A 36 19.52 16.35 3.19
N ASP A 37 18.26 16.25 3.60
CA ASP A 37 17.52 17.39 4.18
C ASP A 37 18.03 17.79 5.58
N ARG A 38 18.51 16.84 6.40
CA ARG A 38 19.18 17.14 7.69
C ARG A 38 20.50 17.91 7.54
N LYS A 39 21.22 17.74 6.42
CA LYS A 39 22.44 18.51 6.14
C LYS A 39 22.15 19.94 5.69
N LEU A 40 20.97 20.19 5.10
CA LEU A 40 20.52 21.55 4.73
C LEU A 40 19.87 22.32 5.89
N SER A 41 19.30 21.63 6.89
CA SER A 41 18.67 22.30 8.04
C SER A 41 19.62 22.68 9.18
N GLN A 42 20.89 22.27 9.15
CA GLN A 42 21.89 22.62 10.18
C GLN A 42 22.61 23.96 9.93
N THR A 43 22.34 24.65 8.82
CA THR A 43 23.02 25.90 8.45
C THR A 43 22.21 27.18 8.64
N THR A 44 21.00 27.15 9.23
CA THR A 44 20.24 28.40 9.45
C THR A 44 19.54 28.47 10.82
N GLY A 45 19.91 29.49 11.61
CA GLY A 45 18.93 30.33 12.29
C GLY A 45 18.72 30.14 13.80
N ARG A 46 19.42 30.99 14.57
CA ARG A 46 19.17 31.34 15.99
C ARG A 46 17.82 32.06 16.22
N ASN A 47 17.33 31.91 17.46
CA ASN A 47 16.57 32.85 18.31
C ASN A 47 15.22 33.41 17.83
N ASN A 48 14.13 33.09 18.56
CA ASN A 48 13.48 34.06 19.45
C ASN A 48 12.44 33.41 20.39
N LYS A 49 12.50 33.81 21.67
CA LYS A 49 11.53 33.50 22.73
C LYS A 49 10.41 34.54 22.71
N HIS A 50 9.15 34.12 22.80
CA HIS A 50 8.13 34.84 23.56
C HIS A 50 7.05 33.90 24.10
N MET A 51 6.82 34.00 25.40
CA MET A 51 5.76 33.35 26.17
C MET A 51 4.44 34.10 26.01
N ILE A 52 3.32 33.37 25.92
CA ILE A 52 2.00 33.89 26.29
C ILE A 52 1.28 32.85 27.15
N ASN A 53 0.85 33.29 28.33
CA ASN A 53 0.06 32.55 29.32
C ASN A 53 -1.42 32.48 28.90
N PHE A 54 -2.08 31.34 29.14
CA PHE A 54 -3.52 31.31 29.35
C PHE A 54 -3.88 30.46 30.57
N ALA A 55 -4.68 31.06 31.45
CA ALA A 55 -5.27 30.48 32.65
C ALA A 55 -6.73 30.04 32.36
N PRO A 56 -7.34 29.21 33.21
CA PRO A 56 -8.38 28.26 32.82
C PRO A 56 -9.81 28.79 33.09
N THR A 57 -10.80 28.23 32.39
CA THR A 57 -12.21 28.33 32.80
C THR A 57 -12.86 26.94 32.92
N LYS A 58 -13.84 26.93 33.84
CA LYS A 58 -14.38 25.85 34.68
C LYS A 58 -15.41 24.93 33.99
N PRO A 59 -15.88 23.86 34.67
CA PRO A 59 -16.35 22.62 34.06
C PRO A 59 -17.86 22.58 33.83
N ILE A 60 -18.30 21.66 32.96
CA ILE A 60 -19.70 21.26 32.82
C ILE A 60 -19.89 19.90 33.49
N GLU A 61 -20.83 19.87 34.42
CA GLU A 61 -21.30 18.71 35.16
C GLU A 61 -22.32 17.88 34.36
N GLN A 62 -22.23 16.57 34.58
CA GLN A 62 -23.31 15.56 34.69
C GLN A 62 -24.14 15.19 33.45
N LEU A 63 -23.82 13.99 32.91
CA LEU A 63 -24.81 12.99 32.50
C LEU A 63 -24.31 11.59 32.91
N ASN A 64 -24.90 11.07 33.98
CA ASN A 64 -24.97 9.65 34.37
C ASN A 64 -25.75 8.86 33.29
N ALA A 65 -25.63 7.56 33.05
CA ALA A 65 -24.89 6.46 33.63
C ALA A 65 -24.90 5.32 32.60
N GLN A 66 -23.83 4.55 32.47
CA GLN A 66 -23.87 3.18 31.93
C GLN A 66 -22.61 2.41 32.36
N SER A 67 -22.84 1.34 33.13
CA SER A 67 -21.96 0.20 33.45
C SER A 67 -20.45 0.41 33.30
N GLU A 68 -19.77 0.61 34.44
CA GLU A 68 -18.32 0.51 34.58
C GLU A 68 -17.83 -0.89 34.19
N ILE A 69 -17.29 -1.01 32.98
CA ILE A 69 -16.23 -1.98 32.71
C ILE A 69 -15.00 -1.43 33.41
N LYS A 70 -14.49 -2.14 34.42
CA LYS A 70 -13.26 -1.76 35.13
C LYS A 70 -12.11 -1.66 34.13
N ILE A 71 -11.71 -0.42 33.83
CA ILE A 71 -10.58 -0.06 32.96
C ILE A 71 -9.25 -0.64 33.47
N GLU A 72 -9.19 -1.12 34.71
CA GLU A 72 -8.01 -1.74 35.33
C GLU A 72 -7.65 -3.15 34.78
N GLU A 73 -8.44 -3.73 33.88
CA GLU A 73 -8.07 -4.97 33.14
C GLU A 73 -7.55 -4.72 31.71
N ILE A 74 -7.45 -3.46 31.28
CA ILE A 74 -6.61 -3.12 30.12
C ILE A 74 -5.17 -3.25 30.59
N ARG A 75 -4.61 -4.44 30.38
CA ARG A 75 -3.19 -4.75 30.58
C ARG A 75 -2.35 -3.54 30.24
N THR A 76 -1.50 -3.12 31.18
CA THR A 76 -0.27 -2.39 30.89
C THR A 76 0.50 -3.17 29.84
N PHE A 77 0.18 -2.93 28.57
CA PHE A 77 0.92 -3.40 27.43
C PHE A 77 2.20 -2.57 27.43
N SER A 78 3.25 -3.13 28.05
CA SER A 78 4.56 -2.50 28.03
C SER A 78 5.05 -2.43 26.58
N LYS A 79 5.87 -1.42 26.28
CA LYS A 79 6.61 -1.28 25.01
C LYS A 79 7.40 -2.54 24.63
N GLU A 80 7.55 -3.53 25.51
CA GLU A 80 8.22 -4.80 25.19
C GLU A 80 7.35 -5.76 24.37
N SER A 81 6.01 -5.66 24.42
CA SER A 81 5.17 -6.62 23.70
C SER A 81 5.24 -6.45 22.17
N SER A 82 5.55 -5.27 21.65
CA SER A 82 5.71 -5.01 20.21
C SER A 82 7.07 -5.50 19.66
N ARG A 83 8.00 -5.92 20.53
CA ARG A 83 9.29 -6.53 20.17
C ARG A 83 9.29 -8.06 20.27
N GLN A 84 8.16 -8.68 20.58
CA GLN A 84 8.11 -10.13 20.77
C GLN A 84 8.29 -10.84 19.43
N THR A 85 9.48 -11.39 19.22
CA THR A 85 9.73 -12.42 18.22
C THR A 85 9.13 -13.72 18.75
N VAL A 86 8.10 -14.22 18.07
CA VAL A 86 7.47 -15.51 18.39
C VAL A 86 8.14 -16.58 17.54
N MET A 87 8.78 -17.53 18.21
CA MET A 87 9.36 -18.71 17.55
C MET A 87 8.26 -19.74 17.31
N PHE A 88 8.19 -20.33 16.11
CA PHE A 88 7.30 -21.46 15.84
C PHE A 88 8.08 -22.72 15.49
N THR A 89 7.49 -23.88 15.78
CA THR A 89 8.10 -25.17 15.48
C THR A 89 7.90 -25.52 14.00
N LYS A 90 8.99 -25.97 13.37
CA LYS A 90 9.11 -26.42 11.98
C LYS A 90 7.95 -27.35 11.58
N SER A 91 6.91 -26.81 10.96
CA SER A 91 6.08 -27.60 10.05
C SER A 91 6.75 -27.56 8.69
N SER A 92 6.62 -28.62 7.92
CA SER A 92 7.23 -28.84 6.61
C SER A 92 6.69 -27.91 5.52
N TYR A 93 6.63 -26.60 5.79
CA TYR A 93 6.25 -25.57 4.83
C TYR A 93 7.47 -25.20 3.98
N ASN A 94 7.86 -26.12 3.09
CA ASN A 94 8.67 -25.75 1.93
C ASN A 94 7.86 -24.92 0.93
N ILE A 95 6.53 -24.92 1.12
CA ILE A 95 5.47 -24.37 0.30
C ILE A 95 4.58 -23.55 1.24
N PHE A 96 4.54 -22.22 1.09
CA PHE A 96 3.64 -21.37 1.87
C PHE A 96 2.46 -20.92 0.99
N HIS A 97 1.26 -21.40 1.33
CA HIS A 97 0.03 -20.86 0.76
C HIS A 97 -0.37 -19.56 1.49
N PRO A 98 -1.05 -18.63 0.81
CA PRO A 98 -1.64 -17.45 1.46
C PRO A 98 -2.52 -17.79 2.67
N THR A 99 -3.22 -18.94 2.63
CA THR A 99 -4.00 -19.44 3.76
C THR A 99 -3.12 -19.82 4.96
N ASP A 100 -1.93 -20.40 4.73
CA ASP A 100 -1.00 -20.77 5.80
C ASP A 100 -0.46 -19.51 6.49
N PHE A 101 -0.16 -18.46 5.72
CA PHE A 101 0.23 -17.18 6.29
C PHE A 101 -0.86 -16.60 7.20
N LEU A 102 -2.10 -16.57 6.70
CA LEU A 102 -3.25 -16.06 7.46
C LEU A 102 -3.43 -16.82 8.78
N LEU A 103 -3.38 -18.15 8.74
CA LEU A 103 -3.51 -18.98 9.94
C LEU A 103 -2.35 -18.78 10.92
N THR A 104 -1.13 -18.58 10.41
CA THR A 104 0.06 -18.34 11.23
C THR A 104 -0.06 -17.02 12.01
N VAL A 105 -0.59 -15.97 11.40
CA VAL A 105 -0.75 -14.65 12.07
C VAL A 105 -2.06 -14.51 12.86
N ALA A 106 -3.02 -15.41 12.66
CA ALA A 106 -4.35 -15.35 13.27
C ALA A 106 -4.35 -15.13 14.79
N PRO A 107 -3.47 -15.77 15.60
CA PRO A 107 -3.43 -15.55 17.04
C PRO A 107 -3.11 -14.11 17.45
N ASN A 108 -2.52 -13.32 16.55
CA ASN A 108 -2.14 -11.93 16.81
C ASN A 108 -3.10 -10.90 16.20
N ILE A 109 -4.20 -11.34 15.59
CA ILE A 109 -5.24 -10.45 15.07
C ILE A 109 -6.30 -10.29 16.17
N SER A 110 -6.49 -9.05 16.65
CA SER A 110 -7.55 -8.74 17.61
C SER A 110 -8.93 -9.02 17.01
N ARG A 111 -9.85 -9.56 17.84
CA ARG A 111 -11.26 -9.74 17.48
C ARG A 111 -12.01 -8.43 17.30
N ASP A 112 -11.47 -7.33 17.81
CA ASP A 112 -11.98 -5.98 17.56
C ASP A 112 -11.70 -5.51 16.13
N LEU A 113 -10.63 -6.04 15.51
CA LEU A 113 -10.24 -5.72 14.14
C LEU A 113 -10.92 -6.65 13.14
N ILE A 114 -10.89 -7.97 13.40
CA ILE A 114 -11.46 -8.99 12.52
C ILE A 114 -12.26 -10.00 13.34
N SER A 115 -13.58 -9.97 13.15
CA SER A 115 -14.51 -10.96 13.69
C SER A 115 -14.23 -12.37 13.14
N SER A 116 -14.66 -13.41 13.85
CA SER A 116 -14.53 -14.79 13.37
C SER A 116 -15.17 -15.03 12.01
N GLN A 117 -16.32 -14.39 11.77
CA GLN A 117 -17.02 -14.50 10.49
C GLN A 117 -16.19 -13.89 9.36
N ASN A 118 -15.73 -12.63 9.53
CA ASN A 118 -14.95 -11.98 8.49
C ASN A 118 -13.59 -12.68 8.25
N PHE A 119 -12.96 -13.20 9.31
CA PHE A 119 -11.75 -14.01 9.15
C PHE A 119 -12.00 -15.28 8.31
N ASN A 120 -13.12 -15.97 8.52
CA ASN A 120 -13.49 -17.15 7.71
C ASN A 120 -13.74 -16.79 6.24
N GLU A 121 -14.37 -15.64 5.96
CA GLU A 121 -14.58 -15.14 4.60
C GLU A 121 -13.24 -14.87 3.90
N ILE A 122 -12.32 -14.16 4.58
CA ILE A 122 -10.96 -13.89 4.09
C ILE A 122 -10.19 -15.19 3.86
N GLN A 123 -10.30 -16.14 4.79
CA GLN A 123 -9.66 -17.45 4.65
C GLN A 123 -10.21 -18.22 3.44
N ASN A 124 -11.53 -18.20 3.23
CA ASN A 124 -12.15 -18.87 2.09
C ASN A 124 -11.68 -18.28 0.76
N LEU A 125 -11.56 -16.96 0.68
CA LEU A 125 -10.97 -16.28 -0.48
C LEU A 125 -9.50 -16.70 -0.69
N ALA A 126 -8.70 -16.69 0.38
CA ALA A 126 -7.28 -17.02 0.30
C ALA A 126 -7.00 -18.48 -0.11
N LYS A 127 -7.96 -19.40 0.05
CA LYS A 127 -7.84 -20.79 -0.44
C LYS A 127 -7.76 -20.89 -1.97
N HIS A 128 -8.27 -19.90 -2.69
CA HIS A 128 -8.21 -19.86 -4.16
C HIS A 128 -6.85 -19.37 -4.67
N LEU A 129 -6.03 -18.79 -3.80
CA LEU A 129 -4.69 -18.34 -4.13
C LEU A 129 -3.71 -19.47 -3.78
N LYS A 130 -3.00 -19.99 -4.79
CA LYS A 130 -2.05 -21.10 -4.62
C LYS A 130 -0.72 -20.61 -4.03
N GLU A 131 0.18 -21.56 -3.76
CA GLU A 131 1.54 -21.29 -3.31
C GLU A 131 2.25 -20.30 -4.25
N GLY A 132 3.05 -19.41 -3.66
CA GLY A 132 3.99 -18.59 -4.41
C GLY A 132 3.34 -17.43 -5.15
N VAL A 133 2.02 -17.25 -5.02
CA VAL A 133 1.31 -16.08 -5.58
C VAL A 133 1.77 -14.79 -4.92
N THR A 134 2.13 -14.82 -3.63
CA THR A 134 2.50 -13.61 -2.91
C THR A 134 3.41 -13.90 -1.73
N SER A 135 4.29 -12.95 -1.44
CA SER A 135 5.03 -12.87 -0.18
C SER A 135 4.49 -11.79 0.77
N PHE A 136 3.36 -11.16 0.44
CA PHE A 136 2.80 -10.02 1.16
C PHE A 136 1.27 -9.99 1.09
N PHE A 137 0.65 -9.88 2.26
CA PHE A 137 -0.77 -9.56 2.37
C PHE A 137 -0.99 -8.51 3.43
N GLY A 138 -2.20 -7.96 3.48
CA GLY A 138 -2.56 -6.94 4.43
C GLY A 138 -4.05 -6.88 4.69
N PHE A 139 -4.40 -6.03 5.63
CA PHE A 139 -5.77 -5.74 6.00
C PHE A 139 -5.98 -4.23 6.02
N GLU A 140 -7.15 -3.80 5.56
CA GLU A 140 -7.62 -2.42 5.67
C GLU A 140 -8.76 -2.35 6.68
N PHE A 141 -8.67 -1.42 7.63
CA PHE A 141 -9.63 -1.22 8.72
C PHE A 141 -10.24 0.17 8.68
N HIS A 142 -11.56 0.27 8.74
CA HIS A 142 -12.28 1.53 8.92
C HIS A 142 -12.24 1.97 10.39
N LEU A 143 -11.52 3.05 10.69
CA LEU A 143 -11.17 3.38 12.08
C LEU A 143 -12.31 3.97 12.91
N ALA A 144 -13.33 4.52 12.27
CA ALA A 144 -14.53 5.04 12.94
C ALA A 144 -15.67 4.01 13.03
N SER A 145 -15.48 2.80 12.51
CA SER A 145 -16.50 1.76 12.49
C SER A 145 -16.34 0.84 13.70
N SER A 146 -17.43 0.54 14.41
CA SER A 146 -17.42 -0.51 15.44
C SER A 146 -17.53 -1.93 14.87
N LYS A 147 -17.72 -2.06 13.55
CA LYS A 147 -17.74 -3.37 12.89
C LYS A 147 -16.33 -3.93 12.84
N ALA A 148 -16.11 -5.06 13.51
CA ALA A 148 -14.89 -5.86 13.41
C ALA A 148 -14.80 -6.58 12.06
N ARG A 149 -14.60 -5.81 10.99
CA ARG A 149 -14.47 -6.28 9.62
C ARG A 149 -13.37 -5.50 8.92
N SER A 150 -12.64 -6.20 8.05
CA SER A 150 -11.56 -5.65 7.25
C SER A 150 -11.70 -6.05 5.78
N ASP A 151 -11.15 -5.22 4.91
CA ASP A 151 -10.83 -5.62 3.55
C ASP A 151 -9.50 -6.39 3.55
N TYR A 152 -9.35 -7.30 2.61
CA TYR A 152 -8.17 -8.15 2.46
C TYR A 152 -7.43 -7.78 1.19
N LEU A 153 -6.10 -7.66 1.28
CA LEU A 153 -5.29 -7.35 0.11
C LEU A 153 -4.07 -8.27 0.02
N ILE A 154 -3.65 -8.53 -1.21
CA ILE A 154 -2.37 -9.19 -1.51
C ILE A 154 -1.59 -8.37 -2.54
N ALA A 155 -0.25 -8.46 -2.49
CA ALA A 155 0.60 -7.91 -3.54
C ALA A 155 1.36 -9.03 -4.24
N VAL A 156 1.27 -9.07 -5.56
CA VAL A 156 1.96 -10.02 -6.44
C VAL A 156 3.09 -9.27 -7.14
N SER A 157 4.31 -9.77 -7.04
CA SER A 157 5.51 -9.20 -7.66
C SER A 157 5.70 -9.68 -9.10
N SER A 158 6.41 -8.90 -9.91
CA SER A 158 6.96 -9.40 -11.18
C SER A 158 8.15 -10.35 -11.00
N GLN A 159 8.66 -10.48 -9.77
CA GLN A 159 9.82 -11.29 -9.42
C GLN A 159 9.41 -12.68 -8.90
N LYS A 160 10.39 -13.58 -8.77
CA LYS A 160 10.26 -14.92 -8.14
C LYS A 160 9.12 -15.80 -8.67
N LYS A 161 8.76 -15.58 -9.93
CA LYS A 161 7.67 -16.29 -10.59
C LYS A 161 6.29 -16.03 -9.97
N GLU A 162 6.12 -14.97 -9.16
CA GLU A 162 4.83 -14.72 -8.48
C GLU A 162 3.72 -14.40 -9.49
N ARG A 163 4.02 -13.69 -10.59
CA ARG A 163 3.04 -13.46 -11.67
C ARG A 163 2.64 -14.75 -12.41
N GLU A 164 3.57 -15.69 -12.61
CA GLU A 164 3.29 -17.00 -13.19
C GLU A 164 2.46 -17.86 -12.22
N ALA A 165 2.76 -17.79 -10.93
CA ALA A 165 1.97 -18.42 -9.88
C ALA A 165 0.55 -17.83 -9.81
N LEU A 166 0.41 -16.51 -9.96
CA LEU A 166 -0.90 -15.86 -10.07
C LEU A 166 -1.67 -16.37 -11.30
N LEU A 167 -1.05 -16.42 -12.48
CA LEU A 167 -1.71 -16.96 -13.68
C LEU A 167 -2.21 -18.40 -13.45
N ASN A 168 -1.36 -19.25 -12.89
CA ASN A 168 -1.73 -20.63 -12.54
C ASN A 168 -2.88 -20.67 -11.52
N ALA A 169 -2.89 -19.79 -10.51
CA ALA A 169 -4.02 -19.70 -9.58
C ALA A 169 -5.32 -19.30 -10.31
N LEU A 170 -5.25 -18.33 -11.23
CA LEU A 170 -6.39 -17.88 -12.04
C LEU A 170 -6.93 -18.97 -12.98
N ASP A 171 -6.07 -19.80 -13.56
CA ASP A 171 -6.46 -20.95 -14.39
C ASP A 171 -7.19 -22.06 -13.59
N ASN A 172 -7.05 -22.06 -12.27
CA ASN A 172 -7.63 -23.06 -11.37
C ASN A 172 -8.73 -22.48 -10.47
N LEU A 173 -9.27 -21.31 -10.81
CA LEU A 173 -10.42 -20.77 -10.09
C LEU A 173 -11.65 -21.68 -10.25
N PRO A 174 -12.48 -21.82 -9.20
CA PRO A 174 -13.79 -22.45 -9.30
C PRO A 174 -14.63 -21.88 -10.45
N GLU A 175 -15.48 -22.71 -11.05
CA GLU A 175 -16.29 -22.35 -12.23
C GLU A 175 -17.13 -21.08 -12.01
N ASN A 176 -17.72 -20.92 -10.82
CA ASN A 176 -18.51 -19.74 -10.47
C ASN A 176 -17.68 -18.43 -10.45
N LEU A 177 -16.37 -18.51 -10.20
CA LEU A 177 -15.45 -17.37 -10.27
C LEU A 177 -14.92 -17.17 -11.69
N SER A 178 -14.48 -18.24 -12.35
CA SER A 178 -13.83 -18.16 -13.67
C SER A 178 -14.78 -17.77 -14.80
N GLN A 179 -16.09 -17.97 -14.63
CA GLN A 179 -17.11 -17.48 -15.56
C GLN A 179 -17.41 -15.98 -15.43
N GLN A 180 -16.95 -15.32 -14.35
CA GLN A 180 -17.16 -13.89 -14.19
C GLN A 180 -16.27 -13.08 -15.12
N LYS A 181 -16.85 -12.02 -15.71
CA LYS A 181 -16.16 -11.15 -16.67
C LYS A 181 -14.91 -10.55 -16.04
N GLU A 182 -14.99 -10.11 -14.80
CA GLU A 182 -13.93 -9.43 -14.06
C GLU A 182 -12.73 -10.35 -13.85
N TRP A 183 -12.96 -11.58 -13.35
CA TRP A 183 -11.90 -12.59 -13.21
C TRP A 183 -11.28 -12.99 -14.54
N GLN A 184 -12.06 -13.05 -15.62
CA GLN A 184 -11.51 -13.28 -16.96
C GLN A 184 -10.62 -12.13 -17.43
N GLN A 185 -10.93 -10.87 -17.08
CA GLN A 185 -10.04 -9.74 -17.39
C GLN A 185 -8.76 -9.79 -16.56
N VAL A 186 -8.85 -10.08 -15.27
CA VAL A 186 -7.67 -10.24 -14.39
C VAL A 186 -6.76 -11.34 -14.95
N ARG A 187 -7.34 -12.44 -15.42
CA ARG A 187 -6.61 -13.52 -16.11
C ARG A 187 -5.93 -13.02 -17.38
N ARG A 188 -6.66 -12.34 -18.29
CA ARG A 188 -6.09 -11.80 -19.54
C ARG A 188 -4.96 -10.79 -19.30
N LEU A 189 -5.11 -9.92 -18.29
CA LEU A 189 -4.05 -8.99 -17.89
C LEU A 189 -2.81 -9.77 -17.42
N THR A 190 -3.01 -10.79 -16.59
CA THR A 190 -1.92 -11.60 -16.04
C THR A 190 -1.23 -12.43 -17.13
N GLU A 191 -1.96 -12.97 -18.10
CA GLU A 191 -1.39 -13.64 -19.28
C GLU A 191 -0.44 -12.72 -20.06
N GLN A 192 -0.89 -11.48 -20.32
CA GLN A 192 -0.04 -10.49 -20.98
C GLN A 192 1.12 -10.04 -20.10
N TRP A 193 0.96 -9.98 -18.78
CA TRP A 193 2.04 -9.60 -17.87
C TRP A 193 3.12 -10.68 -17.76
N VAL A 194 2.74 -11.96 -17.83
CA VAL A 194 3.67 -13.09 -17.86
C VAL A 194 4.45 -13.14 -19.17
N ASN A 195 3.81 -12.83 -20.31
CA ASN A 195 4.43 -12.92 -21.64
C ASN A 195 5.63 -11.94 -21.81
N PRO A 196 6.89 -12.41 -21.99
CA PRO A 196 8.07 -11.56 -22.18
C PRO A 196 8.01 -10.60 -23.38
N ASN A 197 7.19 -10.92 -24.39
CA ASN A 197 7.03 -10.07 -25.58
C ASN A 197 5.97 -8.98 -25.41
N SER A 198 5.24 -8.98 -24.29
CA SER A 198 4.23 -7.97 -23.98
C SER A 198 4.86 -6.73 -23.36
N ILE A 199 4.35 -5.55 -23.73
CA ILE A 199 4.73 -4.29 -23.09
C ILE A 199 4.45 -4.30 -21.58
N LEU A 200 3.47 -5.07 -21.11
CA LEU A 200 3.11 -5.15 -19.69
C LEU A 200 4.19 -5.82 -18.85
N HIS A 201 4.95 -6.75 -19.43
CA HIS A 201 5.97 -7.54 -18.73
C HIS A 201 7.01 -6.69 -18.00
N ASN A 202 7.47 -5.63 -18.67
CA ASN A 202 8.53 -4.74 -18.17
C ASN A 202 7.97 -3.51 -17.45
N ASN A 203 6.73 -3.11 -17.75
CA ASN A 203 6.17 -1.87 -17.24
C ASN A 203 5.33 -2.06 -15.96
N ILE A 204 4.83 -3.27 -15.71
CA ILE A 204 4.15 -3.63 -14.46
C ILE A 204 5.15 -4.36 -13.55
N LEU A 205 5.49 -3.71 -12.43
CA LEU A 205 6.35 -4.25 -11.38
C LEU A 205 5.61 -5.17 -10.41
N GLY A 206 4.30 -5.05 -10.33
CA GLY A 206 3.46 -5.85 -9.45
C GLY A 206 1.97 -5.55 -9.62
N LEU A 207 1.14 -6.39 -9.03
CA LEU A 207 -0.31 -6.18 -8.92
C LEU A 207 -0.72 -6.20 -7.46
N TRP A 208 -1.57 -5.27 -7.05
CA TRP A 208 -2.30 -5.41 -5.78
C TRP A 208 -3.73 -5.80 -6.08
N LEU A 209 -4.19 -6.85 -5.40
CA LEU A 209 -5.57 -7.29 -5.43
C LEU A 209 -6.16 -6.93 -4.07
N GLU A 210 -7.11 -6.01 -4.04
CA GLU A 210 -7.82 -5.57 -2.84
C GLU A 210 -9.27 -6.04 -2.92
N PHE A 211 -9.69 -6.82 -1.93
CA PHE A 211 -11.01 -7.41 -1.87
C PHE A 211 -11.80 -6.73 -0.77
N ASP A 212 -12.97 -6.19 -1.15
CA ASP A 212 -13.88 -5.45 -0.26
C ASP A 212 -14.61 -6.38 0.74
N THR A 213 -13.87 -7.27 1.43
CA THR A 213 -14.43 -8.30 2.32
C THR A 213 -15.14 -7.73 3.53
N SER A 214 -15.01 -6.43 3.82
CA SER A 214 -15.77 -5.79 4.90
C SER A 214 -17.26 -5.64 4.61
N ASN A 215 -17.71 -5.82 3.37
CA ASN A 215 -19.11 -5.72 2.99
C ASN A 215 -19.85 -7.06 3.14
N GLU A 216 -20.96 -7.06 3.90
CA GLU A 216 -21.75 -8.26 4.22
C GLU A 216 -22.53 -8.84 3.02
N ASP A 217 -22.82 -8.00 2.02
CA ASP A 217 -23.65 -8.36 0.85
C ASP A 217 -22.85 -8.77 -0.40
N ILE A 218 -21.52 -8.81 -0.31
CA ILE A 218 -20.72 -9.20 -1.47
C ILE A 218 -20.82 -10.72 -1.61
N GLY A 219 -21.49 -11.15 -2.68
CA GLY A 219 -21.52 -12.55 -3.08
C GLY A 219 -20.12 -13.05 -3.42
N ILE A 220 -19.76 -13.02 -4.70
CA ILE A 220 -18.43 -13.45 -5.12
C ILE A 220 -17.45 -12.26 -5.02
N PRO A 221 -16.32 -12.39 -4.33
CA PRO A 221 -15.36 -11.30 -4.19
C PRO A 221 -14.64 -11.05 -5.52
N VAL A 222 -14.91 -9.90 -6.12
CA VAL A 222 -14.14 -9.35 -7.24
C VAL A 222 -13.05 -8.44 -6.65
N PRO A 223 -11.77 -8.56 -7.08
CA PRO A 223 -10.73 -7.67 -6.60
C PRO A 223 -10.78 -6.30 -7.29
N ASN A 224 -10.55 -5.23 -6.53
CA ASN A 224 -10.02 -3.99 -7.06
C ASN A 224 -8.55 -4.22 -7.43
N ILE A 225 -8.13 -3.79 -8.62
CA ILE A 225 -6.79 -4.07 -9.14
C ILE A 225 -5.98 -2.79 -9.21
N PHE A 226 -4.83 -2.78 -8.55
CA PHE A 226 -3.84 -1.71 -8.65
C PHE A 226 -2.63 -2.22 -9.41
N LEU A 227 -2.35 -1.59 -10.55
CA LEU A 227 -1.16 -1.83 -11.35
C LEU A 227 0.00 -1.08 -10.69
N GLN A 228 0.94 -1.81 -10.10
CA GLN A 228 2.20 -1.20 -9.69
C GLN A 228 3.08 -1.02 -10.91
N THR A 229 3.23 0.23 -11.35
CA THR A 229 3.95 0.57 -12.58
C THR A 229 5.40 0.95 -12.25
N ILE A 230 6.25 0.94 -13.29
CA ILE A 230 7.41 1.84 -13.26
C ILE A 230 6.93 3.28 -12.98
N PRO A 231 7.69 4.12 -12.27
CA PRO A 231 7.25 5.48 -11.96
C PRO A 231 6.90 6.26 -13.24
N LEU A 232 5.66 6.72 -13.33
CA LEU A 232 5.13 7.47 -14.47
C LEU A 232 5.19 8.96 -14.18
N ARG A 233 5.75 9.69 -15.15
CA ARG A 233 5.89 11.14 -15.17
C ARG A 233 6.14 11.56 -16.62
N ILE A 234 5.69 12.76 -17.00
CA ILE A 234 5.93 13.33 -18.32
C ILE A 234 6.65 14.67 -18.13
N ASP A 235 7.95 14.69 -18.37
CA ASP A 235 8.75 15.92 -18.35
C ASP A 235 8.98 16.47 -19.76
N THR A 236 9.04 15.59 -20.76
CA THR A 236 9.18 15.95 -22.17
C THR A 236 8.09 15.31 -23.04
N PRO A 237 7.84 15.80 -24.27
CA PRO A 237 6.87 15.19 -25.18
C PRO A 237 7.13 13.69 -25.46
N GLU A 238 8.39 13.27 -25.46
CA GLU A 238 8.80 11.88 -25.71
C GLU A 238 8.40 10.93 -24.57
N ASP A 239 8.21 11.44 -23.34
CA ASP A 239 7.78 10.63 -22.20
C ASP A 239 6.31 10.18 -22.30
N VAL A 240 5.51 10.82 -23.16
CA VAL A 240 4.10 10.43 -23.39
C VAL A 240 4.02 8.98 -23.84
N GLU A 241 4.86 8.57 -24.80
CA GLU A 241 4.88 7.21 -25.33
C GLU A 241 5.29 6.17 -24.27
N LYS A 242 6.06 6.57 -23.25
CA LYS A 242 6.44 5.70 -22.13
C LYS A 242 5.30 5.47 -21.14
N CYS A 243 4.26 6.30 -21.17
CA CYS A 243 3.13 6.23 -20.24
C CYS A 243 1.84 5.73 -20.91
N ILE A 244 1.70 5.91 -22.23
CA ILE A 244 0.45 5.70 -22.96
C ILE A 244 -0.02 4.23 -22.99
N TRP A 245 0.88 3.28 -22.75
CA TRP A 245 0.54 1.87 -22.63
C TRP A 245 -0.47 1.61 -21.51
N VAL A 246 -0.53 2.45 -20.48
CA VAL A 246 -1.51 2.35 -19.39
C VAL A 246 -2.93 2.45 -19.95
N THR A 247 -3.21 3.48 -20.75
CA THR A 247 -4.56 3.77 -21.28
C THR A 247 -4.87 2.99 -22.55
N ARG A 248 -3.86 2.63 -23.35
CA ARG A 248 -4.04 1.93 -24.63
C ARG A 248 -3.95 0.41 -24.55
N VAL A 249 -3.30 -0.14 -23.52
CA VAL A 249 -3.10 -1.59 -23.38
C VAL A 249 -3.59 -2.09 -22.03
N ALA A 250 -3.01 -1.63 -20.92
CA ALA A 250 -3.25 -2.23 -19.61
C ALA A 250 -4.70 -2.06 -19.13
N LEU A 251 -5.22 -0.83 -19.12
CA LEU A 251 -6.60 -0.57 -18.72
C LEU A 251 -7.61 -1.25 -19.65
N PRO A 252 -7.49 -1.19 -21.00
CA PRO A 252 -8.41 -1.90 -21.87
C PRO A 252 -8.43 -3.41 -21.68
N VAL A 253 -7.29 -4.03 -21.39
CA VAL A 253 -7.22 -5.47 -21.07
C VAL A 253 -7.87 -5.75 -19.72
N LEU A 254 -7.67 -4.88 -18.73
CA LEU A 254 -8.22 -5.03 -17.39
C LEU A 254 -9.74 -4.77 -17.30
N THR A 255 -10.28 -3.84 -18.09
CA THR A 255 -11.70 -3.49 -18.07
C THR A 255 -12.50 -4.19 -19.16
N GLY A 256 -11.84 -4.65 -20.22
CA GLY A 256 -12.48 -5.18 -21.43
C GLY A 256 -13.08 -4.11 -22.33
N SER A 257 -12.74 -2.83 -22.12
CA SER A 257 -13.28 -1.71 -22.88
C SER A 257 -12.18 -0.71 -23.21
N LYS A 258 -12.29 -0.02 -24.34
CA LYS A 258 -11.35 1.06 -24.66
C LYS A 258 -11.50 2.19 -23.63
N VAL A 259 -10.36 2.78 -23.24
CA VAL A 259 -10.36 4.02 -22.47
C VAL A 259 -10.84 5.16 -23.37
N PRO A 260 -11.84 5.98 -22.95
CA PRO A 260 -12.27 7.15 -23.72
C PRO A 260 -11.12 8.14 -23.94
N GLU A 261 -11.04 8.75 -25.12
CA GLU A 261 -9.98 9.70 -25.47
C GLU A 261 -9.89 10.87 -24.47
N GLN A 262 -11.02 11.36 -23.98
CA GLN A 262 -11.06 12.42 -22.97
C GLN A 262 -10.40 11.99 -21.65
N LEU A 263 -10.56 10.73 -21.25
CA LEU A 263 -9.94 10.20 -20.04
C LEU A 263 -8.43 9.97 -20.25
N GLU A 264 -8.00 9.49 -21.43
CA GLU A 264 -6.59 9.42 -21.81
C GLU A 264 -5.92 10.80 -21.76
N ASN A 265 -6.56 11.83 -22.33
CA ASN A 265 -6.05 13.20 -22.31
C ASN A 265 -5.89 13.75 -20.90
N LYS A 266 -6.85 13.50 -19.99
CA LYS A 266 -6.75 13.91 -18.58
C LYS A 266 -5.65 13.17 -17.84
N PHE A 267 -5.49 11.87 -18.09
CA PHE A 267 -4.39 11.10 -17.53
C PHE A 267 -3.03 11.69 -17.95
N ILE A 268 -2.84 11.97 -19.24
CA ILE A 268 -1.61 12.60 -19.75
C ILE A 268 -1.39 13.99 -19.13
N ASP A 269 -2.44 14.82 -19.08
CA ASP A 269 -2.36 16.15 -18.49
C ASP A 269 -1.99 16.10 -16.99
N ALA A 270 -2.59 15.16 -16.24
CA ALA A 270 -2.27 14.95 -14.84
C ALA A 270 -0.80 14.54 -14.62
N LEU A 271 -0.22 13.73 -15.51
CA LEU A 271 1.19 13.34 -15.45
C LEU A 271 2.14 14.50 -15.82
N LYS A 272 1.78 15.33 -16.81
CA LYS A 272 2.56 16.51 -17.23
C LYS A 272 2.66 17.56 -16.13
N LYS A 273 1.61 17.69 -15.31
CA LYS A 273 1.50 18.69 -14.25
C LYS A 273 2.09 18.24 -12.92
N LEU A 274 2.60 17.01 -12.82
CA LEU A 274 3.17 16.51 -11.56
C LEU A 274 4.31 17.41 -11.07
N PRO A 275 4.34 17.77 -9.77
CA PRO A 275 5.46 18.49 -9.17
C PRO A 275 6.79 17.76 -9.35
N LYS A 276 7.90 18.50 -9.46
CA LYS A 276 9.23 17.92 -9.70
C LYS A 276 9.56 16.86 -8.63
N GLY A 277 9.96 15.67 -9.08
CA GLY A 277 10.29 14.54 -8.20
C GLY A 277 9.10 13.65 -7.83
N ALA A 278 7.86 14.12 -8.01
CA ALA A 278 6.66 13.31 -7.86
C ALA A 278 6.43 12.43 -9.10
N SER A 279 5.84 11.26 -8.86
CA SER A 279 5.50 10.28 -9.91
C SER A 279 4.26 9.47 -9.52
N VAL A 280 3.46 9.09 -10.50
CA VAL A 280 2.44 8.06 -10.31
C VAL A 280 3.15 6.70 -10.26
N PHE A 281 2.85 5.88 -9.26
CA PHE A 281 3.44 4.54 -9.17
C PHE A 281 2.41 3.43 -9.12
N HIS A 282 1.17 3.71 -8.71
CA HIS A 282 0.04 2.81 -8.91
C HIS A 282 -1.04 3.48 -9.75
N VAL A 283 -1.63 2.71 -10.66
CA VAL A 283 -2.86 3.06 -11.39
C VAL A 283 -3.88 1.96 -11.08
N ALA A 284 -5.07 2.33 -10.61
CA ALA A 284 -6.06 1.35 -10.18
C ALA A 284 -7.38 1.43 -10.95
N SER A 285 -8.02 0.27 -11.11
CA SER A 285 -9.40 0.12 -11.54
C SER A 285 -10.20 -0.54 -10.42
N MET A 286 -11.29 0.11 -10.00
CA MET A 286 -12.17 -0.38 -8.93
C MET A 286 -13.20 -1.37 -9.51
N LEU A 287 -12.73 -2.50 -10.06
CA LEU A 287 -13.56 -3.47 -10.80
C LEU A 287 -14.79 -3.90 -10.01
N ALA A 288 -14.65 -4.12 -8.71
CA ALA A 288 -15.73 -4.57 -7.82
C ALA A 288 -16.89 -3.57 -7.73
N ARG A 289 -16.65 -2.30 -8.05
CA ARG A 289 -17.59 -1.19 -7.84
C ARG A 289 -18.16 -0.63 -9.14
N GLY A 290 -17.73 -1.16 -10.29
CA GLY A 290 -18.15 -0.67 -11.61
C GLY A 290 -17.84 0.82 -11.85
N ALA A 291 -16.90 1.39 -11.10
CA ALA A 291 -16.62 2.82 -11.16
C ALA A 291 -15.98 3.20 -12.50
N GLU A 292 -16.51 4.24 -13.13
CA GLU A 292 -15.94 4.82 -14.35
C GLU A 292 -14.71 5.68 -13.99
N GLY A 293 -13.63 5.53 -14.75
CA GLY A 293 -12.38 6.27 -14.54
C GLY A 293 -11.22 5.41 -14.06
N MET A 294 -10.18 6.07 -13.55
CA MET A 294 -9.00 5.43 -12.97
C MET A 294 -8.52 6.16 -11.72
N ARG A 295 -8.00 5.41 -10.75
CA ARG A 295 -7.35 5.98 -9.56
C ARG A 295 -5.85 6.08 -9.79
N LEU A 296 -5.29 7.26 -9.56
CA LEU A 296 -3.85 7.48 -9.55
C LEU A 296 -3.34 7.58 -8.12
N ILE A 297 -2.23 6.91 -7.84
CA ILE A 297 -1.54 7.03 -6.57
C ILE A 297 -0.15 7.61 -6.84
N ILE A 298 0.06 8.80 -6.30
CA ILE A 298 1.24 9.63 -6.53
C ILE A 298 2.14 9.54 -5.30
N LYS A 299 3.41 9.21 -5.51
CA LYS A 299 4.44 9.21 -4.45
C LYS A 299 5.40 10.39 -4.62
N ARG A 300 6.14 10.68 -3.55
CA ARG A 300 7.17 11.74 -3.50
C ARG A 300 6.63 13.13 -3.83
N ILE A 301 5.34 13.35 -3.64
CA ILE A 301 4.75 14.68 -3.68
C ILE A 301 4.93 15.32 -2.31
N LYS A 302 5.46 16.55 -2.27
CA LYS A 302 5.63 17.27 -1.02
C LYS A 302 4.27 17.79 -0.54
N PRO A 303 4.01 17.87 0.78
CA PRO A 303 2.74 18.37 1.30
C PRO A 303 2.34 19.74 0.74
N GLU A 304 3.30 20.66 0.59
CA GLU A 304 3.11 22.00 0.04
C GLU A 304 2.73 22.02 -1.45
N ASP A 305 3.07 20.97 -2.20
CA ASP A 305 2.81 20.87 -3.64
C ASP A 305 1.45 20.21 -3.95
N ILE A 306 0.81 19.53 -2.98
CA ILE A 306 -0.43 18.77 -3.19
C ILE A 306 -1.57 19.66 -3.67
N VAL A 307 -1.90 20.74 -2.93
CA VAL A 307 -3.04 21.61 -3.28
C VAL A 307 -2.79 22.38 -4.59
N PRO A 308 -1.61 22.99 -4.83
CA PRO A 308 -1.30 23.60 -6.13
C PRO A 308 -1.42 22.61 -7.30
N TYR A 309 -0.93 21.38 -7.14
CA TYR A 309 -1.05 20.34 -8.16
C TYR A 309 -2.52 20.00 -8.45
N LEU A 310 -3.32 19.72 -7.43
CA LEU A 310 -4.74 19.41 -7.56
C LEU A 310 -5.50 20.51 -8.31
N LYS A 311 -5.27 21.78 -7.95
CA LYS A 311 -5.87 22.92 -8.66
C LYS A 311 -5.45 22.97 -10.14
N SER A 312 -4.19 22.66 -10.44
CA SER A 312 -3.68 22.68 -11.83
C SER A 312 -4.34 21.65 -12.75
N ILE A 313 -4.84 20.54 -12.19
CA ILE A 313 -5.56 19.49 -12.92
C ILE A 313 -7.09 19.65 -12.83
N GLY A 314 -7.59 20.75 -12.28
CA GLY A 314 -9.01 21.09 -12.23
C GLY A 314 -9.77 20.55 -11.01
N TRP A 315 -9.09 20.16 -9.93
CA TRP A 315 -9.74 19.88 -8.65
C TRP A 315 -9.99 21.17 -7.86
N GLU A 316 -11.17 21.27 -7.25
CA GLU A 316 -11.60 22.44 -6.49
C GLU A 316 -11.94 22.07 -5.04
N ASP A 317 -11.55 22.94 -4.11
CA ASP A 317 -11.93 22.84 -2.70
C ASP A 317 -13.08 23.82 -2.42
N SER A 318 -14.31 23.32 -2.35
CA SER A 318 -15.48 24.18 -2.14
C SER A 318 -15.59 24.75 -0.72
N GLN A 319 -14.73 24.31 0.22
CA GLN A 319 -14.75 24.71 1.64
C GLN A 319 -13.58 25.63 2.03
N ASP A 320 -13.00 26.33 1.06
CA ASP A 320 -11.93 27.33 1.24
C ASP A 320 -10.80 26.89 2.20
N ASN A 321 -9.99 25.92 1.73
CA ASN A 321 -8.72 25.45 2.34
C ASN A 321 -8.81 24.30 3.35
N GLY A 322 -9.90 23.52 3.39
CA GLY A 322 -10.02 22.37 4.28
C GLY A 322 -8.91 21.33 4.09
N LEU A 323 -8.51 21.06 2.84
CA LEU A 323 -7.39 20.14 2.56
C LEU A 323 -6.05 20.69 3.07
N THR A 324 -5.82 22.00 2.91
CA THR A 324 -4.60 22.66 3.40
C THR A 324 -4.49 22.56 4.93
N VAL A 325 -5.61 22.74 5.65
CA VAL A 325 -5.65 22.58 7.11
C VAL A 325 -5.30 21.15 7.49
N LEU A 326 -5.89 20.15 6.82
CA LEU A 326 -5.58 18.75 7.06
C LEU A 326 -4.09 18.44 6.84
N LEU A 327 -3.51 18.90 5.73
CA LEU A 327 -2.08 18.71 5.43
C LEU A 327 -1.17 19.31 6.51
N ASN A 328 -1.53 20.48 7.02
CA ASN A 328 -0.79 21.14 8.11
C ASN A 328 -0.88 20.40 9.45
N ASP A 329 -1.98 19.70 9.70
CA ASP A 329 -2.13 18.85 10.87
C ASP A 329 -1.29 17.57 10.73
N VAL A 330 -1.40 16.87 9.59
CA VAL A 330 -0.82 15.53 9.45
C VAL A 330 0.69 15.54 9.24
N LYS A 331 1.29 16.62 8.74
CA LYS A 331 2.75 16.74 8.57
C LYS A 331 3.53 16.62 9.90
N LYS A 332 2.85 16.75 11.04
CA LYS A 332 3.44 16.56 12.38
C LYS A 332 3.71 15.08 12.70
N PHE A 333 2.95 14.18 12.06
CA PHE A 333 2.99 12.74 12.32
C PHE A 333 3.58 11.97 11.13
N SER A 334 3.31 12.46 9.92
CA SER A 334 3.66 11.82 8.67
C SER A 334 4.74 12.62 7.95
N ASN A 335 5.86 11.98 7.64
CA ASN A 335 6.92 12.60 6.84
C ASN A 335 6.90 12.17 5.36
N CYS A 336 6.08 11.18 5.02
CA CYS A 336 5.84 10.75 3.66
C CYS A 336 4.34 10.65 3.43
N ILE A 337 3.85 11.33 2.40
CA ILE A 337 2.45 11.28 1.96
C ILE A 337 2.39 10.72 0.55
N ARG A 338 1.43 9.83 0.31
CA ARG A 338 1.02 9.46 -1.05
C ARG A 338 -0.38 9.95 -1.32
N LEU A 339 -0.55 10.59 -2.47
CA LEU A 339 -1.78 11.23 -2.87
C LEU A 339 -2.59 10.28 -3.75
N HIS A 340 -3.85 10.04 -3.39
CA HIS A 340 -4.83 9.31 -4.17
C HIS A 340 -5.80 10.28 -4.81
N ILE A 341 -5.96 10.20 -6.13
CA ILE A 341 -6.98 10.93 -6.89
C ILE A 341 -7.72 9.96 -7.82
N ASN A 342 -9.02 10.18 -8.04
CA ASN A 342 -9.75 9.51 -9.10
C ASN A 342 -9.93 10.49 -10.27
N ILE A 343 -9.66 10.02 -11.47
CA ILE A 343 -9.84 10.77 -12.71
C ILE A 343 -10.94 10.09 -13.52
N GLY A 344 -11.98 10.85 -13.84
CA GLY A 344 -13.05 10.48 -14.77
C GLY A 344 -13.41 11.65 -15.67
N ASP A 345 -14.70 11.95 -15.79
CA ASP A 345 -15.20 13.16 -16.47
C ASP A 345 -14.81 14.45 -15.75
N TYR A 346 -14.46 14.36 -14.48
CA TYR A 346 -13.85 15.39 -13.67
C TYR A 346 -12.86 14.74 -12.70
N ILE A 347 -12.08 15.56 -11.98
CA ILE A 347 -11.30 15.06 -10.84
C ILE A 347 -12.26 14.90 -9.67
N ASP A 348 -12.36 13.68 -9.14
CA ASP A 348 -13.25 13.36 -8.02
C ASP A 348 -12.96 14.29 -6.83
N PRO A 349 -13.98 14.92 -6.22
CA PRO A 349 -13.81 15.77 -5.04
C PRO A 349 -13.10 15.06 -3.88
N LYS A 350 -13.26 13.73 -3.76
CA LYS A 350 -12.66 12.93 -2.69
C LYS A 350 -11.18 12.68 -2.94
N ILE A 351 -10.35 13.20 -2.05
CA ILE A 351 -8.89 13.06 -2.04
C ILE A 351 -8.46 12.10 -0.93
N GLY A 352 -7.59 11.16 -1.25
CA GLY A 352 -6.97 10.28 -0.25
C GLY A 352 -5.51 10.66 0.03
N LEU A 353 -5.11 10.63 1.30
CA LEU A 353 -3.75 10.85 1.75
C LEU A 353 -3.29 9.61 2.52
N GLU A 354 -2.38 8.82 1.95
CA GLU A 354 -1.70 7.76 2.72
C GLU A 354 -0.56 8.40 3.51
N CYS A 355 -0.67 8.36 4.84
CA CYS A 355 0.28 8.87 5.79
C CYS A 355 1.18 7.74 6.32
N PHE A 356 2.48 7.86 6.08
CA PHE A 356 3.51 6.95 6.55
C PHE A 356 4.33 7.60 7.67
N ILE A 357 4.67 6.79 8.69
CA ILE A 357 5.51 7.21 9.81
C ILE A 357 6.94 6.70 9.59
N SER A 358 7.92 7.52 9.96
CA SER A 358 9.34 7.21 9.82
C SER A 358 10.00 6.95 11.18
N PRO A 359 11.01 6.06 11.25
CA PRO A 359 11.55 5.27 10.15
C PRO A 359 10.54 4.23 9.64
N ASP A 360 10.43 4.11 8.32
CA ASP A 360 9.57 3.09 7.68
C ASP A 360 10.30 1.74 7.71
N ARG A 361 10.46 1.21 8.93
CA ARG A 361 11.17 -0.03 9.24
C ARG A 361 10.19 -1.10 9.72
N TYR A 362 9.12 -1.28 8.95
CA TYR A 362 8.10 -2.28 9.22
C TYR A 362 7.54 -2.17 10.66
N HIS A 363 7.88 -3.11 11.53
CA HIS A 363 7.38 -3.21 12.90
C HIS A 363 8.04 -2.23 13.87
N GLU A 364 9.06 -1.48 13.44
CA GLU A 364 9.82 -0.52 14.26
C GLU A 364 9.30 0.93 14.16
N GLY A 365 8.16 1.19 13.52
CA GLY A 365 7.65 2.55 13.34
C GLY A 365 7.40 3.29 14.66
N GLU A 366 8.21 4.32 14.94
CA GLU A 366 8.08 5.18 16.11
C GLU A 366 7.16 6.36 15.76
N GLY A 367 6.02 6.50 16.44
CA GLY A 367 5.08 7.61 16.22
C GLY A 367 3.62 7.20 16.00
N TRP A 368 3.36 5.90 15.83
CA TRP A 368 1.98 5.39 15.63
C TRP A 368 1.07 5.75 16.80
N ASN A 369 1.57 5.70 18.03
CA ASN A 369 0.80 6.02 19.22
C ASN A 369 0.32 7.48 19.20
N GLU A 370 1.23 8.43 18.94
CA GLU A 370 0.93 9.85 18.83
C GLU A 370 -0.08 10.12 17.70
N PHE A 371 0.10 9.46 16.56
CA PHE A 371 -0.80 9.65 15.42
C PHE A 371 -2.20 9.09 15.73
N PHE A 372 -2.32 7.88 16.28
CA PHE A 372 -3.63 7.34 16.64
C PHE A 372 -4.30 8.14 17.75
N ASN A 373 -3.56 8.66 18.73
CA ASN A 373 -4.11 9.59 19.74
C ASN A 373 -4.70 10.85 19.08
N TYR A 374 -4.02 11.39 18.06
CA TYR A 374 -4.59 12.48 17.25
C TYR A 374 -5.88 12.05 16.56
N LEU A 375 -5.91 10.89 15.90
CA LEU A 375 -7.11 10.40 15.21
C LEU A 375 -8.29 10.18 16.18
N VAL A 376 -8.04 9.62 17.36
CA VAL A 376 -9.04 9.46 18.43
C VAL A 376 -9.56 10.84 18.89
N SER A 377 -8.66 11.80 19.14
CA SER A 377 -9.05 13.16 19.54
C SER A 377 -9.90 13.90 18.49
N LYS A 378 -9.80 13.49 17.22
CA LYS A 378 -10.57 14.00 16.09
C LYS A 378 -11.81 13.15 15.78
N ASN A 379 -12.14 12.16 16.61
CA ASN A 379 -13.22 11.19 16.38
C ASN A 379 -13.11 10.43 15.05
N MET A 380 -11.91 10.31 14.50
CA MET A 380 -11.63 9.53 13.29
C MET A 380 -11.24 8.08 13.60
N CYS A 381 -10.93 7.78 14.87
CA CYS A 381 -10.56 6.45 15.33
C CYS A 381 -11.25 6.12 16.66
N LEU A 382 -11.82 4.92 16.78
CA LEU A 382 -12.32 4.41 18.06
C LEU A 382 -11.13 4.00 18.95
N PRO A 383 -11.14 4.34 20.26
CA PRO A 383 -10.00 4.05 21.15
C PRO A 383 -9.56 2.58 21.17
N HIS A 384 -10.52 1.65 21.19
CA HIS A 384 -10.20 0.22 21.21
C HIS A 384 -9.55 -0.26 19.90
N LEU A 385 -9.92 0.31 18.74
CA LEU A 385 -9.27 -0.01 17.46
C LEU A 385 -7.83 0.53 17.42
N SER A 386 -7.58 1.72 17.97
CA SER A 386 -6.23 2.24 18.15
C SER A 386 -5.38 1.29 18.98
N SER A 387 -5.89 0.84 20.14
CA SER A 387 -5.17 -0.11 21.00
C SER A 387 -4.91 -1.44 20.29
N ALA A 388 -5.90 -1.97 19.56
CA ALA A 388 -5.78 -3.22 18.82
C ALA A 388 -4.75 -3.12 17.67
N LEU A 389 -4.71 -2.00 16.95
CA LEU A 389 -3.73 -1.75 15.88
C LEU A 389 -2.32 -1.61 16.43
N LEU A 390 -2.14 -0.91 17.55
CA LEU A 390 -0.83 -0.76 18.19
C LEU A 390 -0.27 -2.08 18.74
N ALA A 391 -1.14 -3.05 19.04
CA ALA A 391 -0.75 -4.40 19.44
C ALA A 391 -0.46 -5.34 18.25
N PHE A 392 -0.80 -4.95 17.03
CA PHE A 392 -0.65 -5.79 15.84
C PHE A 392 0.81 -6.00 15.37
N PRO A 393 1.74 -5.03 15.45
CA PRO A 393 3.11 -5.26 15.00
C PRO A 393 3.84 -6.38 15.75
N GLY A 394 4.77 -7.06 15.06
CA GLY A 394 5.65 -8.07 15.67
C GLY A 394 6.20 -9.06 14.64
N VAL A 395 7.00 -10.02 15.10
CA VAL A 395 7.69 -10.99 14.23
C VAL A 395 7.34 -12.42 14.63
N ILE A 396 7.14 -13.29 13.63
CA ILE A 396 6.97 -14.74 13.81
C ILE A 396 8.04 -15.43 12.96
N GLN A 397 8.94 -16.23 13.51
CA GLN A 397 10.05 -16.81 12.74
C GLN A 397 10.34 -18.29 13.04
N GLU A 398 10.94 -18.96 12.04
CA GLU A 398 11.37 -20.37 12.10
C GLU A 398 12.69 -20.53 12.87
N ASP A 399 13.63 -19.59 12.69
CA ASP A 399 14.95 -19.66 13.31
C ASP A 399 14.83 -19.42 14.82
N GLN A 400 15.21 -20.42 15.62
CA GLN A 400 15.17 -20.30 17.09
C GLN A 400 16.52 -19.90 17.69
N THR A 401 17.53 -19.66 16.87
CA THR A 401 18.91 -19.45 17.35
C THR A 401 19.27 -17.97 17.53
N GLU A 402 18.65 -17.08 16.77
CA GLU A 402 18.92 -15.64 16.79
C GLU A 402 17.61 -14.85 16.72
N GLU A 403 17.57 -13.65 17.31
CA GLU A 403 16.44 -12.73 17.13
C GLU A 403 16.35 -12.22 15.68
N PHE A 404 15.14 -11.85 15.26
CA PHE A 404 14.96 -11.22 13.95
C PHE A 404 15.74 -9.91 13.86
N SER A 405 16.46 -9.72 12.77
CA SER A 405 17.07 -8.43 12.41
C SER A 405 16.95 -8.17 10.92
N LEU A 406 16.65 -6.93 10.56
CA LEU A 406 16.63 -6.47 9.17
C LEU A 406 18.02 -6.48 8.51
N ASP A 407 19.09 -6.63 9.29
CA ASP A 407 20.46 -6.78 8.77
C ASP A 407 20.72 -8.21 8.28
N SER A 408 20.06 -9.20 8.89
CA SER A 408 20.26 -10.63 8.58
C SER A 408 19.12 -11.21 7.74
N TYR A 409 17.93 -10.61 7.83
CA TYR A 409 16.75 -10.98 7.07
C TYR A 409 16.46 -9.95 5.98
N MET A 410 16.12 -10.43 4.79
CA MET A 410 15.62 -9.58 3.71
C MET A 410 14.26 -10.06 3.21
N PRO A 411 13.43 -9.18 2.60
CA PRO A 411 12.18 -9.60 1.99
C PRO A 411 12.39 -10.79 1.05
N SER A 412 11.58 -11.85 1.17
CA SER A 412 11.82 -13.11 0.46
C SER A 412 11.80 -12.96 -1.06
N VAL A 413 11.06 -12.00 -1.60
CA VAL A 413 11.09 -11.64 -3.03
C VAL A 413 12.49 -11.32 -3.55
N LYS A 414 13.44 -10.97 -2.66
CA LYS A 414 14.85 -10.69 -3.00
C LYS A 414 15.78 -11.91 -2.86
N ILE A 415 15.33 -13.02 -2.30
CA ILE A 415 16.18 -14.19 -2.00
C ILE A 415 16.06 -15.23 -3.11
N GLU A 416 17.19 -15.65 -3.68
CA GLU A 416 17.23 -16.73 -4.67
C GLU A 416 17.13 -18.11 -4.01
N GLY A 417 16.30 -18.98 -4.60
CA GLY A 417 16.00 -20.31 -4.07
C GLY A 417 15.01 -20.30 -2.90
N ASN A 418 14.65 -21.51 -2.45
CA ASN A 418 13.66 -21.73 -1.39
C ASN A 418 14.30 -22.16 -0.05
N ASN A 419 15.63 -22.26 -0.01
CA ASN A 419 16.37 -22.71 1.17
C ASN A 419 16.82 -21.51 2.00
N PHE A 420 15.91 -20.98 2.81
CA PHE A 420 16.19 -19.91 3.77
C PHE A 420 15.34 -20.10 5.03
N SER A 421 15.87 -19.63 6.17
CA SER A 421 15.09 -19.52 7.40
C SER A 421 14.07 -18.40 7.25
N LYS A 422 12.80 -18.66 7.56
CA LYS A 422 11.71 -17.72 7.27
C LYS A 422 11.28 -16.91 8.48
N ALA A 423 10.82 -15.70 8.23
CA ALA A 423 10.15 -14.84 9.21
C ALA A 423 8.96 -14.11 8.59
N LEU A 424 7.84 -14.03 9.30
CA LEU A 424 6.71 -13.18 8.98
C LEU A 424 6.78 -11.94 9.86
N VAL A 425 6.91 -10.79 9.22
CA VAL A 425 6.91 -9.49 9.90
C VAL A 425 5.53 -8.86 9.74
N ARG A 426 4.85 -8.64 10.86
CA ARG A 426 3.54 -7.98 10.97
C ARG A 426 3.77 -6.51 11.35
N TYR A 427 3.13 -5.58 10.68
CA TYR A 427 3.35 -4.15 10.90
C TYR A 427 2.15 -3.29 10.48
N ILE A 428 2.09 -2.06 10.98
CA ILE A 428 1.19 -1.03 10.45
C ILE A 428 1.89 -0.39 9.25
N SER A 429 1.29 -0.49 8.07
CA SER A 429 1.87 0.06 6.84
C SER A 429 1.66 1.56 6.74
N HIS A 430 0.42 2.01 6.86
CA HIS A 430 0.06 3.42 6.78
C HIS A 430 -1.35 3.66 7.32
N VAL A 431 -1.69 4.92 7.56
CA VAL A 431 -3.08 5.36 7.73
C VAL A 431 -3.47 6.20 6.52
N LYS A 432 -4.61 5.90 5.90
CA LYS A 432 -5.20 6.72 4.85
C LYS A 432 -6.26 7.63 5.42
N LEU A 433 -6.14 8.92 5.15
CA LEU A 433 -7.17 9.92 5.42
C LEU A 433 -7.88 10.26 4.13
N SER A 434 -9.20 10.26 4.14
CA SER A 434 -10.01 10.72 3.01
C SER A 434 -10.64 12.06 3.34
N TYR A 435 -10.39 13.04 2.48
CA TYR A 435 -10.97 14.38 2.52
C TYR A 435 -11.94 14.54 1.35
N GLU A 436 -13.15 15.00 1.63
CA GLU A 436 -14.13 15.40 0.62
C GLU A 436 -14.81 16.69 1.11
N PRO A 437 -14.84 17.77 0.32
CA PRO A 437 -15.44 19.02 0.75
C PRO A 437 -16.88 18.85 1.26
N GLY A 438 -17.15 19.34 2.47
CA GLY A 438 -18.47 19.25 3.10
C GLY A 438 -18.81 17.89 3.72
N ARG A 439 -17.91 16.90 3.68
CA ARG A 439 -18.06 15.62 4.38
C ARG A 439 -17.12 15.52 5.59
N PRO A 440 -17.50 14.73 6.62
CA PRO A 440 -16.57 14.36 7.69
C PRO A 440 -15.32 13.67 7.14
N LEU A 441 -14.19 13.87 7.79
CA LEU A 441 -12.97 13.12 7.48
C LEU A 441 -13.16 11.64 7.81
N GLU A 442 -12.66 10.78 6.93
CA GLU A 442 -12.62 9.34 7.15
C GLU A 442 -11.17 8.88 7.31
N ALA A 443 -10.92 7.98 8.25
CA ALA A 443 -9.61 7.37 8.43
C ALA A 443 -9.68 5.85 8.29
N LYS A 444 -8.67 5.29 7.62
CA LYS A 444 -8.47 3.85 7.49
C LYS A 444 -7.04 3.48 7.86
N ALA A 445 -6.83 2.39 8.59
CA ALA A 445 -5.49 1.85 8.82
C ALA A 445 -5.23 0.65 7.93
N TYR A 446 -4.02 0.59 7.38
CA TYR A 446 -3.53 -0.53 6.60
C TYR A 446 -2.46 -1.24 7.40
N THR A 447 -2.63 -2.53 7.58
CA THR A 447 -1.61 -3.40 8.17
C THR A 447 -1.03 -4.30 7.09
N GLY A 448 0.23 -4.69 7.28
CA GLY A 448 0.95 -5.56 6.37
C GLY A 448 1.53 -6.76 7.12
N VAL A 449 1.57 -7.88 6.42
CA VAL A 449 2.34 -9.06 6.80
C VAL A 449 3.23 -9.41 5.62
N ARG A 450 4.53 -9.50 5.87
CA ARG A 450 5.53 -9.76 4.83
C ARG A 450 6.40 -10.94 5.21
N LEU A 451 6.65 -11.80 4.22
CA LEU A 451 7.63 -12.86 4.33
C LEU A 451 9.05 -12.31 4.11
N PHE A 452 9.91 -12.66 5.04
CA PHE A 452 11.35 -12.43 5.03
C PHE A 452 12.07 -13.76 5.06
N GLY A 453 13.32 -13.75 4.59
CA GLY A 453 14.22 -14.87 4.73
C GLY A 453 15.64 -14.47 5.11
N LYS A 454 16.32 -15.40 5.77
CA LYS A 454 17.74 -15.37 6.08
C LYS A 454 18.40 -16.57 5.41
N ARG A 455 19.42 -16.33 4.58
CA ARG A 455 20.19 -17.41 3.95
C ARG A 455 20.86 -18.24 5.05
N GLN A 456 20.76 -19.56 4.94
CA GLN A 456 21.40 -20.50 5.86
C GLN A 456 22.89 -20.65 5.57
#